data_AF-Q706I4-F1
#
_entry.id   AF-Q706I4-F1
#
_cell.length_a   1.000
_cell.length_b   1.000
_cell.length_c   1.000
_cell.angle_alpha   90.00
_cell.angle_beta   90.00
_cell.angle_gamma   90.00
#
_symmetry.space_group_name_H-M   'P 1'
#
loop_
_entity.id
_entity.type
_entity.pdbx_description
1 polymer ?
#
loop_
_entity_poly.entity_id
_entity_poly.type
_entity_poly.pdbx_seq_one_letter_code
_entity_poly.pdbx_strand_id
1 'polypeptide(L)'
;TTSARGLHHLVWEVVDNSVDEALAGYCNRITVSILPDNIIQVEDNGRGIPVDIHPKYGKFALEIVLTVLHAGGKFENDNYKVS
;
A
#
# COMPACT_ATOMS: atom_id res chain seq x y z
N THR A 1 -5.77 -4.55 25.14
CA THR A 1 -5.85 -3.12 24.79
C THR A 1 -5.00 -2.89 23.55
N THR A 2 -5.34 -1.93 22.71
CA THR A 2 -4.46 -1.48 21.62
C THR A 2 -3.34 -0.62 22.21
N SER A 3 -2.09 -0.91 21.85
CA SER A 3 -0.90 -0.21 22.37
C SER A 3 -0.24 0.66 21.31
N ALA A 4 0.73 1.48 21.70
CA ALA A 4 1.52 2.31 20.77
C ALA A 4 2.19 1.47 19.66
N ARG A 5 2.54 0.20 19.93
CA ARG A 5 3.06 -0.71 18.90
C ARG A 5 2.04 -0.94 17.78
N GLY A 6 0.77 -1.13 18.12
CA GLY A 6 -0.30 -1.32 17.13
C GLY A 6 -0.53 -0.06 16.28
N LEU A 7 -0.44 1.12 16.90
CA LEU A 7 -0.52 2.38 16.17
C LEU A 7 0.59 2.52 15.12
N HIS A 8 1.85 2.26 15.50
CA HIS A 8 2.97 2.31 14.55
C HIS A 8 2.86 1.22 13.47
N HIS A 9 2.26 0.07 13.79
CA HIS A 9 2.00 -0.98 12.81
C HIS A 9 1.13 -0.52 11.65
N LEU A 10 0.17 0.38 11.87
CA LEU A 10 -0.62 0.95 10.78
C LEU A 10 0.25 1.74 9.79
N VAL A 11 1.31 2.39 10.27
CA VAL A 11 2.26 3.11 9.42
C VAL A 11 3.17 2.12 8.68
N TRP A 12 3.65 1.08 9.37
CA TRP A 12 4.49 0.03 8.76
C TRP A 12 3.81 -0.61 7.57
N GLU A 13 2.52 -0.98 7.67
CA GLU A 13 1.77 -1.60 6.58
C GLU A 13 1.72 -0.73 5.31
N VAL A 14 1.66 0.60 5.45
CA VAL A 14 1.65 1.51 4.29
C VAL A 14 3.07 1.65 3.73
N VAL A 15 4.08 1.80 4.58
CA VAL A 15 5.49 1.89 4.17
C VAL A 15 5.95 0.62 3.47
N ASP A 16 5.55 -0.55 3.96
CA ASP A 16 5.94 -1.85 3.39
C ASP A 16 5.42 -2.00 1.95
N ASN A 17 4.19 -1.54 1.65
CA ASN A 17 3.70 -1.50 0.28
C ASN A 17 4.55 -0.61 -0.64
N SER A 18 5.05 0.54 -0.14
CA SER A 18 5.97 1.40 -0.88
C SER A 18 7.36 0.75 -1.07
N VAL A 19 7.83 -0.02 -0.09
CA VAL A 19 9.08 -0.78 -0.18
C VAL A 19 8.97 -1.89 -1.23
N ASP A 20 7.83 -2.56 -1.36
CA ASP A 20 7.62 -3.57 -2.38
C ASP A 20 7.74 -3.01 -3.80
N GLU A 21 7.26 -1.79 -4.03
CA GLU A 21 7.48 -1.07 -5.29
C GLU A 21 8.97 -0.80 -5.55
N ALA A 22 9.74 -0.53 -4.48
CA ALA A 22 11.18 -0.32 -4.57
C ALA A 22 11.93 -1.63 -4.87
N LEU A 23 11.53 -2.73 -4.22
CA LEU A 23 12.05 -4.07 -4.49
C LEU A 23 11.74 -4.55 -5.91
N ALA A 24 10.58 -4.15 -6.45
CA ALA A 24 10.21 -4.38 -7.84
C ALA A 24 10.94 -3.44 -8.84
N GLY A 25 11.71 -2.47 -8.35
CA GLY A 25 12.52 -1.55 -9.17
C GLY A 25 11.76 -0.33 -9.70
N TYR A 26 10.55 -0.04 -9.20
CA TYR A 26 9.72 1.06 -9.66
C TYR A 26 9.74 2.28 -8.74
N CYS A 27 10.03 2.10 -7.45
CA CYS A 27 10.15 3.20 -6.48
C CYS A 27 11.62 3.44 -6.11
N ASN A 28 12.02 4.71 -6.00
CA ASN A 28 13.35 5.09 -5.51
C ASN A 28 13.32 6.14 -4.40
N ARG A 29 12.14 6.67 -4.05
CA ARG A 29 11.97 7.64 -2.98
C ARG A 29 10.64 7.39 -2.26
N ILE A 30 10.75 7.21 -0.95
CA ILE A 30 9.60 7.12 -0.03
C ILE A 30 9.76 8.25 0.99
N THR A 31 8.71 9.04 1.17
CA THR A 31 8.66 10.16 2.12
C THR A 31 7.59 9.87 3.18
N VAL A 32 7.98 9.94 4.46
CA VAL A 32 7.04 9.85 5.57
C VAL A 32 6.98 11.19 6.28
N SER A 33 5.77 11.74 6.39
CA SER A 33 5.50 13.05 6.99
C SER A 33 4.50 12.90 8.13
N ILE A 34 4.82 13.50 9.28
CA ILE A 34 3.86 13.71 10.37
C ILE A 34 3.26 15.10 10.15
N LEU A 35 1.99 15.12 9.75
CA LEU A 35 1.25 16.34 9.48
C LEU A 35 0.51 16.81 10.76
N PRO A 36 -0.02 18.04 10.77
CA PRO A 36 -0.95 18.48 11.81
C PRO A 36 -2.13 17.51 11.98
N ASP A 37 -2.84 17.63 13.09
CA ASP A 37 -4.07 16.88 13.38
C ASP A 37 -3.90 15.35 13.48
N ASN A 38 -2.71 14.89 13.92
CA ASN A 38 -2.37 13.47 14.09
C ASN A 38 -2.46 12.65 12.79
N ILE A 39 -2.13 13.28 11.65
CA ILE A 39 -2.13 12.63 10.35
C ILE A 39 -0.70 12.16 10.00
N ILE A 40 -0.59 10.92 9.53
CA ILE A 40 0.64 10.39 8.92
C ILE A 40 0.41 10.29 7.41
N GLN A 41 1.31 10.87 6.63
CA GLN A 41 1.34 10.70 5.18
C GLN A 41 2.56 9.86 4.81
N VAL A 42 2.34 8.83 3.99
CA VAL A 42 3.38 8.07 3.29
C VAL A 42 3.19 8.33 1.80
N GLU A 43 4.24 8.82 1.16
CA GLU A 43 4.25 9.12 -0.27
C GLU A 43 5.41 8.37 -0.93
N ASP A 44 5.13 7.67 -2.02
CA ASP A 44 6.14 7.02 -2.85
C ASP A 44 5.98 7.43 -4.32
N ASN A 45 7.02 7.14 -5.11
CA ASN A 45 7.02 7.37 -6.55
C ASN A 45 7.02 6.05 -7.35
N GLY A 46 6.41 5.00 -6.81
CA GLY A 46 6.18 3.74 -7.52
C GLY A 46 5.15 3.85 -8.64
N ARG A 47 4.64 2.70 -9.09
CA ARG A 47 3.64 2.63 -10.18
C ARG A 47 2.28 3.21 -9.79
N GLY A 48 2.00 3.26 -8.49
CA GLY A 48 0.71 3.63 -7.93
C GLY A 48 -0.28 2.46 -7.90
N ILE A 49 -1.32 2.63 -7.08
CA ILE A 49 -2.42 1.66 -7.00
C ILE A 49 -3.26 1.75 -8.29
N PRO A 50 -3.63 0.63 -8.93
CA PRO A 50 -4.50 0.64 -10.09
C PRO A 50 -5.84 1.33 -9.79
N VAL A 51 -6.24 2.26 -10.68
CA VAL A 51 -7.48 3.03 -10.56
C VAL A 51 -8.52 2.65 -11.61
N ASP A 52 -8.27 1.59 -12.38
CA ASP A 52 -9.23 1.05 -13.34
C ASP A 52 -10.25 0.12 -12.67
N ILE A 53 -11.35 -0.15 -13.38
CA ILE A 53 -12.39 -1.07 -12.92
C ILE A 53 -11.86 -2.51 -13.00
N HIS A 54 -11.91 -3.23 -11.89
CA HIS A 54 -11.52 -4.64 -11.82
C HIS A 54 -12.60 -5.53 -12.46
N PRO A 55 -12.28 -6.36 -13.47
CA PRO A 55 -13.26 -7.05 -14.31
C PRO A 55 -14.17 -8.01 -13.54
N LYS A 56 -13.64 -8.70 -12.52
CA LYS A 56 -14.41 -9.62 -11.66
C LYS A 56 -15.41 -8.92 -10.72
N TYR A 57 -15.07 -7.75 -10.21
CA TYR A 57 -15.79 -7.10 -9.11
C TYR A 57 -16.64 -5.90 -9.58
N GLY A 58 -16.41 -5.40 -10.80
CA GLY A 58 -17.15 -4.26 -11.35
C GLY A 58 -16.94 -2.96 -10.57
N LYS A 59 -15.85 -2.87 -9.79
CA LYS A 59 -15.48 -1.73 -8.93
C LYS A 59 -14.06 -1.30 -9.21
N PHE A 60 -13.70 -0.08 -8.84
CA PHE A 60 -12.32 0.41 -8.92
C PHE A 60 -11.39 -0.49 -8.10
N ALA A 61 -10.24 -0.86 -8.69
CA ALA A 61 -9.25 -1.67 -8.00
C ALA A 61 -8.77 -1.00 -6.69
N LEU A 62 -8.62 0.33 -6.69
CA LEU A 62 -8.37 1.14 -5.49
C LEU A 62 -9.43 0.94 -4.38
N GLU A 63 -10.72 0.91 -4.72
CA GLU A 63 -11.78 0.68 -3.74
C GLU A 63 -11.67 -0.72 -3.14
N ILE A 64 -11.38 -1.71 -3.98
CA ILE A 64 -11.30 -3.11 -3.55
C ILE A 64 -10.15 -3.32 -2.57
N VAL A 65 -8.95 -2.82 -2.88
CA VAL A 65 -7.78 -3.00 -1.99
C VAL A 65 -7.93 -2.28 -0.64
N LEU A 66 -8.75 -1.22 -0.58
CA LEU A 66 -9.01 -0.49 0.67
C LEU A 66 -10.21 -1.01 1.47
N THR A 67 -11.12 -1.78 0.86
CA THR A 67 -12.39 -2.16 1.49
C THR A 67 -12.63 -3.67 1.61
N VAL A 68 -11.83 -4.49 0.93
CA VAL A 68 -11.99 -5.95 0.91
C VAL A 68 -10.73 -6.62 1.46
N LEU A 69 -10.87 -7.37 2.54
CA LEU A 69 -9.78 -8.18 3.09
C LEU A 69 -9.35 -9.25 2.08
N HIS A 70 -8.04 -9.54 2.06
CA HIS A 70 -7.42 -10.53 1.17
C HIS A 70 -7.56 -10.21 -0.33
N ALA A 71 -7.63 -8.92 -0.70
CA ALA A 71 -7.58 -8.47 -2.08
C ALA A 71 -6.27 -7.71 -2.36
N GLY A 72 -5.49 -8.14 -3.35
CA GLY A 72 -4.23 -7.46 -3.71
C GLY A 72 -3.46 -8.16 -4.84
N GLY A 73 -2.62 -7.42 -5.55
CA GLY A 73 -1.81 -7.93 -6.67
C GLY A 73 -0.59 -8.77 -6.26
N LYS A 74 -0.29 -8.85 -4.96
CA LYS A 74 0.81 -9.64 -4.38
C LYS A 74 0.56 -11.15 -4.40
N PHE A 75 -0.68 -11.59 -4.67
CA PHE A 75 -1.02 -13.02 -4.74
C PHE A 75 -0.79 -13.64 -6.12
N GLU A 76 -0.54 -12.82 -7.14
CA GLU A 76 -0.16 -13.29 -8.46
C GLU A 76 1.37 -13.15 -8.61
N ASN A 77 2.06 -14.29 -8.67
CA ASN A 77 3.53 -14.45 -8.65
C ASN A 77 4.31 -13.67 -9.72
N ASP A 78 3.65 -12.92 -10.61
CA ASP A 78 4.29 -12.16 -11.69
C ASP A 78 4.65 -10.72 -11.31
N ASN A 79 3.99 -10.10 -10.32
CA ASN A 79 4.15 -8.66 -10.06
C ASN A 79 5.18 -8.29 -8.99
N TYR A 80 5.49 -9.21 -8.07
CA TYR A 80 6.46 -9.00 -6.98
C TYR A 80 7.27 -10.27 -6.77
N LYS A 81 8.59 -10.20 -7.02
CA LYS A 81 9.48 -11.37 -6.99
C LYS A 81 9.95 -11.78 -5.59
N VAL A 82 9.88 -10.88 -4.62
CA VAL A 82 10.23 -11.15 -3.21
C VAL A 82 9.34 -10.25 -2.36
N SER A 83 8.56 -10.86 -1.48
CA SER A 83 7.70 -10.20 -0.48
C SER A 83 7.57 -11.13 0.73
#